data_AF-A0AA41NHK3-F1
#
_entry.id   AF-A0AA41NHK3-F1
#
_cell.length_a   1.000
_cell.length_b   1.000
_cell.length_c   1.000
_cell.angle_alpha   90.00
_cell.angle_beta   90.00
_cell.angle_gamma   90.00
#
_symmetry.space_group_name_H-M   'P 1'
#
loop_
_entity.id
_entity.type
_entity.pdbx_description
1 polymer ?
#
loop_
_entity_poly.entity_id
_entity_poly.type
_entity_poly.pdbx_seq_one_letter_code
_entity_poly.pdbx_strand_id
1 'polypeptide(L)'
;MAQTKQTARKSTGGKAPRKQKLLARVRPLLEGAAISDLQEASEAYLVGLFEDTNLCAIHAKRVTIMAKDIQLARRIRGERA
;
A
#
# COMPACT_ATOMS: atom_id res chain seq x y z
N MET A 1 60.69 5.90 48.21
CA MET A 1 60.05 4.87 47.36
C MET A 1 58.62 4.69 47.85
N ALA A 2 57.64 5.32 47.19
CA ALA A 2 56.24 5.31 47.63
C ALA A 2 55.39 4.55 46.60
N GLN A 3 54.97 3.33 46.96
CA GLN A 3 54.09 2.51 46.14
C GLN A 3 52.63 2.96 46.34
N THR A 4 52.00 3.41 45.26
CA THR A 4 50.60 3.84 45.25
C THR A 4 49.75 2.72 44.64
N LYS A 5 48.87 2.12 45.43
CA LYS A 5 47.89 1.13 44.98
C LYS A 5 46.87 1.80 44.06
N GLN A 6 46.80 1.41 42.78
CA GLN A 6 45.73 1.82 41.88
C GLN A 6 44.73 0.67 41.71
N THR A 7 43.57 0.83 42.33
CA THR A 7 42.40 -0.04 42.18
C THR A 7 41.68 0.25 40.87
N ALA A 8 41.32 -0.81 40.15
CA ALA A 8 40.53 -0.75 38.92
C ALA A 8 39.19 -0.02 39.12
N ARG A 9 38.87 0.93 38.24
CA ARG A 9 37.51 1.42 38.00
C ARG A 9 37.25 1.46 36.49
N LYS A 10 36.41 0.55 36.03
CA LYS A 10 35.78 0.57 34.69
C LYS A 10 34.80 1.75 34.65
N SER A 11 34.89 2.58 33.61
CA SER A 11 33.74 3.39 33.17
C SER A 11 33.65 3.28 31.65
N THR A 12 32.57 2.63 31.22
CA THR A 12 32.19 2.43 29.83
C THR A 12 31.69 3.75 29.25
N GLY A 13 32.46 4.36 28.36
CA GLY A 13 32.06 5.53 27.57
C GLY A 13 31.96 5.20 26.09
N GLY A 14 31.09 4.26 25.71
CA GLY A 14 30.82 3.95 24.30
C GLY A 14 30.08 5.11 23.62
N LYS A 15 30.80 6.01 22.95
CA LYS A 15 30.19 6.95 22.00
C LYS A 15 29.77 6.17 20.75
N ALA A 16 28.47 5.89 20.65
CA ALA A 16 27.86 5.28 19.48
C ALA A 16 28.00 6.16 18.22
N PRO A 17 28.18 5.58 17.02
CA PRO A 17 28.40 6.33 15.79
C PRO A 17 27.11 6.99 15.30
N ARG A 18 27.16 8.32 15.10
CA ARG A 18 26.05 9.21 14.72
C ARG A 18 25.54 9.08 13.27
N LYS A 19 25.63 7.91 12.62
CA LYS A 19 25.20 7.76 11.21
C LYS A 19 24.34 6.54 10.91
N GLN A 20 23.71 5.95 11.92
CA GLN A 20 22.71 4.89 11.70
C GLN A 20 21.31 5.42 11.98
N LYS A 21 20.72 6.14 11.01
CA LYS A 21 19.27 6.42 10.89
C LYS A 21 19.00 7.30 9.66
N LEU A 22 19.43 6.89 8.48
CA LEU A 22 18.98 7.52 7.23
C LEU A 22 18.23 6.56 6.31
N LEU A 23 17.59 5.53 6.88
CA LEU A 23 16.70 4.63 6.16
C LEU A 23 15.47 4.28 7.01
N ALA A 24 14.97 5.24 7.79
CA ALA A 24 13.58 5.18 8.25
C ALA A 24 12.65 5.56 7.09
N ARG A 25 12.62 4.66 6.11
CA ARG A 25 11.41 4.13 5.51
C ARG A 25 10.31 5.18 5.32
N VAL A 26 10.27 5.73 4.11
CA VAL A 26 9.08 6.34 3.49
C VAL A 26 7.99 5.27 3.43
N ARG A 27 7.37 4.94 4.58
CA ARG A 27 6.17 4.12 4.63
C ARG A 27 5.02 5.09 4.34
N PRO A 28 4.26 4.94 3.25
CA PRO A 28 3.06 5.74 3.07
C PRO A 28 2.13 5.50 4.26
N LEU A 29 1.50 6.59 4.73
CA LEU A 29 0.85 6.76 6.03
C LEU A 29 -0.45 5.95 6.23
N LEU A 30 -0.75 4.99 5.35
CA LEU A 30 -1.94 4.17 5.44
C LEU A 30 -1.69 2.99 6.39
N GLU A 31 -2.61 2.82 7.34
CA GLU A 31 -2.63 1.66 8.23
C GLU A 31 -2.84 0.38 7.40
N GLY A 32 -2.29 -0.75 7.85
CA GLY A 32 -2.42 -2.02 7.11
C GLY A 32 -3.88 -2.44 6.89
N ALA A 33 -4.76 -2.12 7.84
CA ALA A 33 -6.20 -2.32 7.72
C ALA A 33 -6.81 -1.47 6.59
N ALA A 34 -6.46 -0.19 6.50
CA ALA A 34 -6.98 0.70 5.46
C ALA A 34 -6.64 0.23 4.04
N ILE A 35 -5.48 -0.42 3.85
CA ILE A 35 -5.11 -1.02 2.56
C ILE A 35 -5.97 -2.24 2.24
N SER A 36 -6.25 -3.08 3.25
CA SER A 36 -7.13 -4.24 3.09
C SER A 36 -8.55 -3.83 2.73
N ASP A 37 -9.08 -2.82 3.42
CA ASP A 37 -10.43 -2.31 3.15
C ASP A 37 -10.55 -1.72 1.74
N LEU A 38 -9.53 -0.96 1.30
CA LEU A 38 -9.45 -0.45 -0.07
C LEU A 38 -9.38 -1.57 -1.11
N GLN A 39 -8.65 -2.65 -0.82
CA GLN A 39 -8.57 -3.81 -1.69
C GLN A 39 -9.95 -4.46 -1.83
N GLU A 40 -10.60 -4.77 -0.71
CA GLU A 40 -11.92 -5.40 -0.70
C GLU A 40 -12.97 -4.56 -1.42
N ALA A 41 -13.00 -3.25 -1.15
CA ALA A 41 -13.89 -2.32 -1.86
C ALA A 41 -13.59 -2.25 -3.36
N SER A 42 -12.31 -2.25 -3.75
CA SER A 42 -11.90 -2.23 -5.16
C SER A 42 -12.31 -3.50 -5.88
N GLU A 43 -12.12 -4.67 -5.26
CA GLU A 43 -12.52 -5.95 -5.82
C GLU A 43 -14.04 -6.03 -6.00
N ALA A 44 -14.82 -5.67 -4.97
CA ALA A 44 -16.27 -5.65 -5.04
C ALA A 44 -16.78 -4.71 -6.16
N TYR A 45 -16.18 -3.53 -6.29
CA TYR A 45 -16.51 -2.58 -7.34
C TYR A 45 -16.18 -3.12 -8.74
N LEU A 46 -14.99 -3.69 -8.94
CA LEU A 46 -14.57 -4.22 -10.23
C LEU A 46 -15.40 -5.44 -10.65
N VAL A 47 -15.75 -6.32 -9.71
CA VAL A 47 -16.65 -7.46 -9.97
C VAL A 47 -17.98 -6.96 -10.50
N GLY A 48 -18.64 -6.04 -9.79
CA GLY A 48 -19.92 -5.48 -10.25
C GLY A 48 -19.79 -4.74 -11.58
N LEU A 49 -18.70 -3.99 -11.81
CA LEU A 49 -18.48 -3.29 -13.07
C LEU A 49 -18.32 -4.27 -14.24
N PHE A 50 -17.63 -5.39 -14.04
CA PHE A 50 -17.46 -6.41 -15.07
C PHE A 50 -18.73 -7.20 -15.35
N GLU A 51 -19.62 -7.39 -14.37
CA GLU A 51 -20.96 -7.94 -14.59
C GLU A 51 -21.77 -7.07 -15.56
N ASP A 52 -21.81 -5.75 -15.34
CA ASP A 52 -22.49 -4.82 -16.24
C ASP A 52 -21.82 -4.73 -17.61
N THR A 53 -20.48 -4.77 -17.64
CA THR A 53 -19.71 -4.78 -18.89
C THR A 53 -20.04 -6.02 -19.72
N ASN A 54 -20.20 -7.18 -19.07
CA ASN A 54 -20.59 -8.42 -19.70
C ASN A 54 -22.01 -8.33 -20.28
N LEU A 55 -22.96 -7.74 -19.55
CA LEU A 55 -24.31 -7.46 -20.06
C LEU A 55 -24.28 -6.55 -21.30
N CYS A 56 -23.41 -5.53 -21.32
CA CYS A 56 -23.22 -4.67 -22.49
C CYS A 56 -22.66 -5.44 -23.71
N ALA A 57 -21.71 -6.35 -23.49
CA ALA A 57 -21.17 -7.19 -24.56
C ALA A 57 -22.23 -8.15 -25.14
N ILE A 58 -23.02 -8.79 -24.27
CA ILE A 58 -24.12 -9.69 -24.64
C ILE A 58 -25.21 -8.93 -25.40
N HIS A 59 -25.57 -7.72 -24.94
CA HIS A 59 -26.52 -6.86 -25.64
C HIS A 59 -26.08 -6.54 -27.08
N ALA A 60 -24.76 -6.41 -27.29
CA ALA A 60 -24.15 -6.22 -28.61
C ALA A 60 -23.84 -7.53 -29.36
N LYS A 61 -24.38 -8.68 -28.92
CA LYS A 61 -24.19 -10.03 -29.50
C LYS A 61 -22.72 -10.47 -29.57
N ARG A 62 -21.90 -10.08 -28.58
CA ARG A 62 -20.51 -10.50 -28.44
C ARG A 62 -20.30 -11.28 -27.14
N VAL A 63 -19.26 -12.10 -27.12
CA VAL A 63 -18.80 -12.82 -25.91
C VAL A 63 -17.57 -12.14 -25.30
N THR A 64 -16.70 -11.54 -26.14
CA THR A 64 -15.53 -10.80 -25.67
C THR A 64 -15.92 -9.38 -25.26
N ILE A 65 -15.63 -9.02 -24.00
CA ILE A 65 -15.74 -7.65 -23.49
C ILE A 65 -14.69 -6.73 -24.14
N MET A 66 -15.06 -5.48 -24.35
CA MET A 66 -14.20 -4.45 -24.96
C MET A 66 -14.20 -3.18 -24.12
N ALA A 67 -13.22 -2.30 -24.32
CA ALA A 67 -13.13 -1.03 -23.59
C ALA A 67 -14.40 -0.15 -23.72
N LYS A 68 -15.08 -0.20 -24.88
CA LYS A 68 -16.35 0.50 -25.11
C LYS A 68 -17.49 0.01 -24.21
N ASP A 69 -17.47 -1.27 -23.82
CA ASP A 69 -18.50 -1.85 -22.94
C ASP A 69 -18.31 -1.34 -21.51
N ILE A 70 -17.06 -1.22 -21.06
CA ILE A 70 -16.72 -0.64 -19.76
C ILE A 70 -17.10 0.85 -19.73
N GLN A 71 -16.76 1.60 -20.78
CA GLN A 71 -17.13 3.01 -20.90
C GLN A 71 -18.64 3.21 -20.87
N LEU A 72 -19.39 2.34 -21.56
CA LEU A 72 -20.84 2.37 -21.54
C LEU A 72 -21.41 2.02 -20.16
N ALA A 73 -20.92 0.95 -19.51
CA ALA A 73 -21.35 0.53 -18.18
C ALA A 73 -21.14 1.65 -17.15
N ARG A 74 -19.96 2.27 -17.12
CA ARG A 74 -19.68 3.43 -16.24
C ARG A 74 -20.61 4.61 -16.51
N ARG A 75 -20.89 4.89 -17.79
CA ARG A 75 -21.83 5.95 -18.19
C ARG A 75 -23.26 5.67 -17.73
N ILE A 76 -23.71 4.41 -17.79
CA ILE A 76 -25.04 3.99 -17.31
C ILE A 76 -25.11 4.09 -15.79
N ARG A 77 -24.04 3.73 -15.08
CA ARG A 77 -23.91 3.91 -13.61
C ARG A 77 -23.90 5.37 -13.17
N GLY A 78 -23.74 6.31 -14.09
CA GLY A 78 -23.66 7.74 -13.79
C GLY A 78 -22.29 8.18 -13.27
N GLU A 79 -21.27 7.34 -13.40
CA GLU A 79 -19.89 7.72 -13.08
C GLU A 79 -19.41 8.75 -14.10
N ARG A 80 -19.13 9.96 -13.63
CA ARG A 80 -18.61 11.03 -14.48
C ARG A 80 -17.13 10.77 -14.76
N ALA A 81 -16.74 11.03 -16.01
CA ALA A 81 -15.35 11.03 -16.44
C ALA A 81 -14.57 12.20 -15.81
#